data_AF-A3KI70-F1
#
_entry.id   AF-A3KI70-F1
#
_cell.length_a   1.000
_cell.length_b   1.000
_cell.length_c   1.000
_cell.angle_alpha   90.00
_cell.angle_beta   90.00
_cell.angle_gamma   90.00
#
_symmetry.space_group_name_H-M   'P 1'
#
loop_
_entity.id
_entity.type
_entity.pdbx_description
1 polymer ?
#
loop_
_entity_poly.entity_id
_entity_poly.type
_entity_poly.pdbx_seq_one_letter_code
_entity_poly.pdbx_strand_id
1 'polypeptide(L)'
;MPTATIVELWCLKPATGTDFGHLTPHVKNLLSGFEKIFIDEAGQAATATVQAIPGLVQALDEVQADPDSVYLTVDATSGLDNSVWPGGGETRDMNKGQVAHPSVALPFDFSTSLTLWERDSFLDDDDPLGTVRIDTQDTDRGHVAQVASSEVEGSFYYVTYRVDG
;
A
#
# COMPACT_ATOMS: atom_id res chain seq x y z
N MET A 1 -0.59 21.96 -11.65
CA MET A 1 -0.50 20.53 -12.01
C MET A 1 -0.46 19.83 -10.69
N PRO A 2 -1.48 19.03 -10.37
CA PRO A 2 -1.56 18.39 -9.07
C PRO A 2 -0.34 17.53 -8.77
N THR A 3 0.03 17.46 -7.50
CA THR A 3 1.14 16.66 -7.01
C THR A 3 0.62 15.74 -5.91
N ALA A 4 0.80 14.43 -6.10
CA ALA A 4 0.51 13.44 -5.09
C ALA A 4 1.76 13.26 -4.22
N THR A 5 1.65 13.48 -2.91
CA THR A 5 2.73 13.17 -1.96
C THR A 5 2.38 11.89 -1.20
N ILE A 6 3.17 10.83 -1.40
CA ILE A 6 3.06 9.57 -0.66
C ILE A 6 3.70 9.75 0.71
N VAL A 7 2.90 9.72 1.77
CA VAL A 7 3.36 10.03 3.14
C VAL A 7 3.62 8.79 3.97
N GLU A 8 2.88 7.71 3.72
CA GLU A 8 2.93 6.51 4.54
C GLU A 8 2.64 5.25 3.72
N LEU A 9 3.38 4.18 4.01
CA LEU A 9 3.03 2.81 3.66
C LEU A 9 2.92 2.01 4.95
N TRP A 10 1.79 1.37 5.15
CA TRP A 10 1.57 0.50 6.30
C TRP A 10 1.25 -0.92 5.84
N CYS A 11 2.13 -1.85 6.18
CA CYS A 11 1.92 -3.27 5.91
C CYS A 11 0.88 -3.83 6.89
N LEU A 12 -0.33 -4.12 6.42
CA LEU A 12 -1.33 -4.82 7.22
C LEU A 12 -1.05 -6.32 7.25
N LYS A 13 -0.70 -6.86 6.09
CA LYS A 13 -0.39 -8.27 5.89
C LYS A 13 0.65 -8.38 4.77
N PRO A 14 1.85 -8.94 5.03
CA PRO A 14 2.81 -9.24 3.98
C PRO A 14 2.24 -10.26 2.98
N ALA A 15 2.90 -10.39 1.83
CA ALA A 15 2.67 -11.52 0.94
C ALA A 15 2.92 -12.83 1.70
N THR A 16 2.08 -13.80 1.42
CA THR A 16 2.17 -15.13 2.05
C THR A 16 2.31 -16.23 1.01
N GLY A 17 2.39 -15.85 -0.26
CA GLY A 17 2.09 -16.73 -1.37
C GLY A 17 0.70 -17.36 -1.26
N THR A 18 0.51 -18.49 -1.95
CA THR A 18 -0.78 -19.17 -2.09
C THR A 18 -1.30 -19.87 -0.83
N ASP A 19 -0.44 -20.13 0.17
CA ASP A 19 -0.75 -20.99 1.32
C ASP A 19 -1.81 -20.40 2.28
N PHE A 20 -1.97 -19.07 2.29
CA PHE A 20 -2.95 -18.37 3.12
C PHE A 20 -4.06 -17.70 2.31
N GLY A 21 -4.23 -18.08 1.04
CA GLY A 21 -5.27 -17.54 0.15
C GLY A 21 -6.71 -17.67 0.68
N HIS A 22 -6.95 -18.53 1.67
CA HIS A 22 -8.26 -18.67 2.33
C HIS A 22 -8.59 -17.53 3.30
N LEU A 23 -7.60 -16.80 3.83
CA LEU A 23 -7.79 -15.65 4.72
C LEU A 23 -7.97 -14.35 3.92
N THR A 24 -7.47 -14.30 2.69
CA THR A 24 -7.56 -13.14 1.80
C THR A 24 -9.02 -12.67 1.58
N PRO A 25 -10.01 -13.54 1.29
CA PRO A 25 -11.41 -13.12 1.19
C PRO A 25 -11.98 -12.56 2.51
N HIS A 26 -11.54 -13.10 3.66
CA HIS A 26 -12.02 -12.64 4.96
C HIS A 26 -11.49 -11.24 5.28
N VAL A 27 -10.18 -11.02 5.14
CA VAL A 27 -9.54 -9.70 5.31
C VAL A 27 -10.13 -8.69 4.32
N LYS A 28 -10.27 -9.07 3.04
CA LYS A 28 -10.89 -8.21 2.02
C LYS A 28 -12.32 -7.82 2.39
N ASN A 29 -13.13 -8.75 2.89
CA ASN A 29 -14.50 -8.46 3.31
C ASN A 29 -14.54 -7.46 4.47
N LEU A 30 -13.64 -7.60 5.46
CA LEU A 30 -13.52 -6.64 6.57
C LEU A 30 -13.09 -5.24 6.09
N LEU A 31 -12.22 -5.16 5.08
CA LEU A 31 -11.73 -3.92 4.50
C LEU A 31 -12.64 -3.28 3.45
N SER A 32 -13.69 -3.97 2.98
CA SER A 32 -14.55 -3.50 1.88
C SER A 32 -15.22 -2.15 2.12
N GLY A 33 -15.47 -1.78 3.38
CA GLY A 33 -16.00 -0.47 3.77
C GLY A 33 -14.92 0.62 3.99
N PHE A 34 -13.65 0.24 3.88
CA PHE A 34 -12.48 1.02 4.28
C PHE A 34 -11.40 1.04 3.18
N GLU A 35 -11.77 0.72 1.93
CA GLU A 35 -10.86 0.71 0.77
C GLU A 35 -10.22 2.07 0.54
N LYS A 36 -10.95 3.16 0.84
CA LYS A 36 -10.45 4.54 0.75
C LYS A 36 -11.02 5.38 1.89
N ILE A 37 -10.15 5.91 2.74
CA ILE A 37 -10.48 6.68 3.93
C ILE A 37 -9.90 8.09 3.78
N PHE A 38 -10.75 9.10 3.94
CA PHE A 38 -10.32 10.49 4.02
C PHE A 38 -10.00 10.82 5.47
N ILE A 39 -8.80 11.32 5.70
CA ILE A 39 -8.25 11.67 7.01
C ILE A 39 -8.14 13.18 7.05
N ASP A 40 -8.99 13.79 7.88
CA ASP A 40 -8.88 15.21 8.13
C ASP A 40 -7.52 15.53 8.78
N GLU A 41 -7.02 16.74 8.56
CA GLU A 41 -5.80 17.23 9.21
C GLU A 41 -5.96 17.33 10.75
N ALA A 42 -7.16 17.10 11.30
CA ALA A 42 -7.53 17.36 12.69
C ALA A 42 -7.34 16.16 13.65
N GLY A 43 -6.72 15.05 13.22
CA GLY A 43 -5.95 14.23 14.15
C GLY A 43 -6.41 12.79 14.36
N GLN A 44 -6.81 12.07 13.31
CA GLN A 44 -6.86 10.61 13.36
C GLN A 44 -5.83 10.02 12.39
N ALA A 45 -4.82 9.30 12.90
CA ALA A 45 -3.93 8.53 12.04
C ALA A 45 -4.74 7.46 11.30
N ALA A 46 -4.49 7.28 9.99
CA ALA A 46 -5.05 6.19 9.18
C ALA A 46 -5.04 4.86 9.95
N THR A 47 -3.90 4.59 10.56
CA THR A 47 -3.60 3.44 11.40
C THR A 47 -4.61 3.24 12.53
N ALA A 48 -4.98 4.29 13.24
CA ALA A 48 -5.91 4.20 14.37
C ALA A 48 -7.34 3.85 13.90
N THR A 49 -7.79 4.46 12.80
CA THR A 49 -9.11 4.18 12.21
C THR A 49 -9.21 2.74 11.72
N VAL A 50 -8.18 2.24 11.06
CA VAL A 50 -8.13 0.87 10.53
C VAL A 50 -7.98 -0.16 11.66
N GLN A 51 -7.13 0.11 12.66
CA GLN A 51 -7.00 -0.78 13.83
C GLN A 51 -8.31 -0.92 14.61
N ALA A 52 -9.21 0.06 14.52
CA ALA A 52 -10.53 0.00 15.14
C ALA A 52 -11.55 -0.88 14.38
N ILE A 53 -11.22 -1.40 13.19
CA ILE A 53 -12.11 -2.26 12.41
C ILE A 53 -12.31 -3.60 13.16
N PRO A 54 -13.55 -3.93 13.58
CA PRO A 54 -13.80 -5.16 14.33
C PRO A 54 -13.37 -6.40 13.55
N GLY A 55 -12.59 -7.28 14.21
CA GLY A 55 -12.12 -8.53 13.62
C GLY A 55 -10.91 -8.41 12.70
N LEU A 56 -10.50 -7.20 12.28
CA LEU A 56 -9.36 -7.03 11.38
C LEU A 56 -8.05 -7.49 12.04
N VAL A 57 -7.76 -7.01 13.26
CA VAL A 57 -6.53 -7.40 13.97
C VAL A 57 -6.46 -8.92 14.17
N GLN A 58 -7.57 -9.56 14.52
CA GLN A 58 -7.62 -11.01 14.67
C GLN A 58 -7.34 -11.73 13.32
N ALA A 59 -7.99 -11.30 12.25
CA ALA A 59 -7.77 -11.86 10.91
C ALA A 59 -6.31 -11.70 10.44
N LEU A 60 -5.64 -10.62 10.85
CA LEU A 60 -4.22 -10.38 10.56
C LEU A 60 -3.28 -11.17 11.48
N ASP A 61 -3.70 -11.54 12.69
CA ASP A 61 -2.91 -12.33 13.65
C ASP A 61 -2.82 -13.82 13.33
N GLU A 62 -3.78 -14.34 12.57
CA GLU A 62 -3.78 -15.73 12.09
C GLU A 62 -2.74 -15.98 10.99
N VAL A 63 -2.07 -14.93 10.52
CA VAL A 63 -1.08 -15.00 9.44
C VAL A 63 0.33 -14.77 9.98
N GLN A 64 1.20 -15.77 9.82
CA GLN A 64 2.64 -15.60 9.87
C GLN A 64 3.19 -15.61 8.45
N ALA A 65 3.99 -14.60 8.13
CA ALA A 65 4.60 -14.41 6.82
C ALA A 65 6.01 -13.87 7.03
N ASP A 66 6.90 -14.18 6.09
CA ASP A 66 8.18 -13.49 6.00
C ASP A 66 7.96 -12.02 5.61
N PRO A 67 8.93 -11.13 5.87
CA PRO A 67 8.84 -9.73 5.46
C PRO A 67 8.84 -9.61 3.93
N ASP A 68 8.09 -8.64 3.42
CA ASP A 68 8.12 -8.25 2.01
C ASP A 68 9.32 -7.33 1.73
N SER A 69 10.13 -7.60 0.71
CA SER A 69 11.14 -6.72 0.14
C SER A 69 10.50 -5.68 -0.80
N VAL A 70 9.88 -4.66 -0.20
CA VAL A 70 9.00 -3.72 -0.92
C VAL A 70 9.74 -2.64 -1.70
N TYR A 71 9.26 -2.36 -2.91
CA TYR A 71 9.51 -1.10 -3.63
C TYR A 71 8.25 -0.58 -4.33
N LEU A 72 8.29 0.70 -4.74
CA LEU A 72 7.18 1.40 -5.39
C LEU A 72 7.52 1.82 -6.81
N THR A 73 6.57 1.66 -7.73
CA THR A 73 6.65 2.25 -9.08
C THR A 73 5.39 3.01 -9.45
N VAL A 74 5.51 3.83 -10.48
CA VAL A 74 4.40 4.60 -11.06
C VAL A 74 3.89 3.89 -12.31
N ASP A 75 2.57 3.85 -12.47
CA ASP A 75 1.84 3.31 -13.62
C ASP A 75 2.17 1.85 -13.96
N ALA A 76 2.40 1.03 -12.92
CA ALA A 76 2.67 -0.41 -13.00
C ALA A 76 3.87 -0.82 -13.86
N THR A 77 4.84 0.08 -14.04
CA THR A 77 6.11 -0.26 -14.68
C THR A 77 6.97 -1.00 -13.65
N SER A 78 7.05 -2.33 -13.71
CA SER A 78 7.85 -3.12 -12.78
C SER A 78 9.35 -2.87 -12.93
N GLY A 79 10.13 -3.34 -11.95
CA GLY A 79 11.59 -3.32 -11.96
C GLY A 79 12.17 -2.24 -11.04
N LEU A 80 13.19 -2.63 -10.27
CA LEU A 80 13.89 -1.78 -9.31
C LEU A 80 14.48 -0.50 -9.90
N ASP A 81 14.89 -0.52 -11.17
CA ASP A 81 15.40 0.68 -11.86
C ASP A 81 14.32 1.75 -12.07
N ASN A 82 13.05 1.35 -12.05
CA ASN A 82 11.88 2.24 -12.16
C ASN A 82 11.33 2.64 -10.78
N SER A 83 12.01 2.24 -9.70
CA SER A 83 11.59 2.50 -8.34
C SER A 83 11.59 3.99 -8.03
N VAL A 84 10.43 4.51 -7.61
CA VAL A 84 10.31 5.85 -7.04
C VAL A 84 10.58 5.85 -5.54
N TRP A 85 10.50 4.69 -4.89
CA TRP A 85 10.85 4.49 -3.49
C TRP A 85 11.17 3.02 -3.20
N PRO A 86 12.18 2.69 -2.39
CA PRO A 86 13.18 3.59 -1.77
C PRO A 86 14.02 4.39 -2.76
N GLY A 87 14.01 3.99 -4.04
CA GLY A 87 14.80 4.56 -5.12
C GLY A 87 16.17 3.89 -5.21
N GLY A 88 16.94 4.22 -6.25
CA GLY A 88 18.34 3.77 -6.37
C GLY A 88 18.53 2.25 -6.59
N GLY A 89 17.49 1.54 -7.01
CA GLY A 89 17.53 0.09 -7.17
C GLY A 89 17.46 -0.69 -5.85
N GLU A 90 16.99 -0.07 -4.77
CA GLU A 90 16.87 -0.67 -3.44
C GLU A 90 15.43 -1.09 -3.13
N THR A 91 15.30 -1.98 -2.15
CA THR A 91 14.04 -2.41 -1.53
C THR A 91 14.03 -2.03 -0.05
N ARG A 92 12.87 -2.15 0.59
CA ARG A 92 12.75 -2.08 2.03
C ARG A 92 11.91 -3.23 2.56
N ASP A 93 12.50 -3.98 3.49
CA ASP A 93 11.79 -5.03 4.21
C ASP A 93 10.65 -4.44 5.05
N MET A 94 9.44 -4.99 4.85
CA MET A 94 8.21 -4.60 5.52
C MET A 94 7.59 -5.82 6.21
N ASN A 95 7.66 -5.83 7.54
CA ASN A 95 6.96 -6.81 8.36
C ASN A 95 5.51 -6.37 8.58
N LYS A 96 4.67 -7.35 8.96
CA LYS A 96 3.31 -7.06 9.45
C LYS A 96 3.32 -5.95 10.51
N GLY A 97 2.46 -4.97 10.32
CA GLY A 97 2.26 -3.84 11.22
C GLY A 97 3.30 -2.72 11.08
N GLN A 98 4.35 -2.89 10.28
CA GLN A 98 5.37 -1.86 10.10
C GLN A 98 4.89 -0.74 9.19
N VAL A 99 5.39 0.46 9.52
CA VAL A 99 5.10 1.70 8.81
C VAL A 99 6.40 2.23 8.20
N ALA A 100 6.33 2.63 6.93
CA ALA A 100 7.35 3.37 6.22
C ALA A 100 6.83 4.74 5.80
N HIS A 101 7.73 5.70 5.64
CA HIS A 101 7.41 7.09 5.28
C HIS A 101 8.13 7.50 3.99
N PRO A 102 7.60 7.14 2.80
CA PRO A 102 8.29 7.40 1.54
C PRO A 102 8.62 8.87 1.27
N SER A 103 7.69 9.78 1.62
CA SER A 103 7.80 11.22 1.34
C SER A 103 8.07 11.54 -0.13
N VAL A 104 7.53 10.73 -1.05
CA VAL A 104 7.72 10.87 -2.50
C VAL A 104 6.64 11.73 -3.11
N ALA A 105 7.03 12.73 -3.90
CA ALA A 105 6.13 13.62 -4.62
C ALA A 105 6.06 13.25 -6.11
N LEU A 106 4.85 13.03 -6.61
CA LEU A 106 4.55 12.56 -7.96
C LEU A 106 3.65 13.56 -8.67
N PRO A 107 4.14 14.35 -9.63
CA PRO A 107 3.29 15.20 -10.45
C PRO A 107 2.42 14.36 -11.39
N PHE A 108 1.16 14.74 -11.57
CA PHE A 108 0.23 14.04 -12.48
C PHE A 108 -0.84 14.98 -13.05
N ASP A 109 -1.44 14.61 -14.18
CA ASP A 109 -2.44 15.45 -14.87
C ASP A 109 -3.89 15.19 -14.41
N PHE A 110 -4.32 13.93 -14.45
CA PHE A 110 -5.70 13.52 -14.12
C PHE A 110 -5.73 12.41 -13.07
N SER A 111 -4.86 11.42 -13.24
CA SER A 111 -4.68 10.33 -12.30
C SER A 111 -3.32 9.69 -12.47
N THR A 112 -2.83 9.02 -11.45
CA THR A 112 -1.66 8.15 -11.51
C THR A 112 -1.90 6.89 -10.71
N SER A 113 -1.22 5.80 -11.06
CA SER A 113 -1.24 4.57 -10.26
C SER A 113 0.08 4.41 -9.53
N LEU A 114 0.01 4.03 -8.26
CA LEU A 114 1.18 3.62 -7.49
C LEU A 114 1.07 2.12 -7.21
N THR A 115 2.05 1.36 -7.68
CA THR A 115 2.09 -0.09 -7.50
C THR A 115 3.20 -0.47 -6.53
N LEU A 116 2.85 -1.31 -5.56
CA LEU A 116 3.76 -1.94 -4.62
C LEU A 116 4.20 -3.26 -5.22
N TRP A 117 5.50 -3.53 -5.13
CA TRP A 117 6.12 -4.73 -5.65
C TRP A 117 6.92 -5.42 -4.57
N GLU A 118 6.87 -6.74 -4.57
CA GLU A 118 7.80 -7.61 -3.89
C GLU A 118 8.97 -7.90 -4.81
N ARG A 119 10.19 -7.66 -4.32
CA ARG A 119 11.38 -8.07 -5.05
C ARG A 119 11.61 -9.56 -4.82
N ASP A 120 11.27 -10.33 -5.84
CA ASP A 120 11.65 -11.72 -5.90
C ASP A 120 13.13 -11.88 -6.31
N SER A 121 13.67 -13.08 -6.11
CA SER A 121 15.09 -13.36 -6.34
C SER A 121 15.56 -12.94 -7.75
N PHE A 122 16.86 -12.79 -7.98
CA PHE A 122 17.41 -12.26 -9.24
C PHE A 122 16.92 -12.97 -10.53
N LEU A 123 16.37 -14.18 -10.43
CA LEU A 123 15.94 -15.00 -11.56
C LEU A 123 14.42 -14.95 -11.83
N ASP A 124 13.63 -14.37 -10.94
CA ASP A 124 12.17 -14.34 -11.01
C ASP A 124 11.69 -12.90 -11.22
N ASP A 125 10.50 -12.77 -11.83
CA ASP A 125 9.85 -11.47 -12.02
C ASP A 125 9.31 -10.97 -10.67
N ASP A 126 9.35 -9.65 -10.45
CA ASP A 126 8.84 -9.05 -9.22
C ASP A 126 7.32 -9.17 -9.12
N ASP A 127 6.81 -9.54 -7.94
CA ASP A 127 5.40 -9.81 -7.75
C ASP A 127 4.62 -8.57 -7.28
N PRO A 128 3.45 -8.26 -7.87
CA PRO A 128 2.66 -7.11 -7.45
C PRO A 128 1.98 -7.38 -6.11
N LEU A 129 2.29 -6.56 -5.11
CA LEU A 129 1.64 -6.54 -3.80
C LEU A 129 0.33 -5.76 -3.79
N GLY A 130 0.12 -4.91 -4.79
CA GLY A 130 -1.13 -4.18 -4.99
C GLY A 130 -0.93 -2.80 -5.58
N THR A 131 -2.03 -2.20 -6.04
CA THR A 131 -2.01 -0.89 -6.68
C THR A 131 -3.05 0.02 -6.07
N VAL A 132 -2.67 1.28 -5.81
CA VAL A 132 -3.62 2.36 -5.55
C VAL A 132 -3.70 3.29 -6.75
N ARG A 133 -4.91 3.83 -6.98
CA ARG A 133 -5.16 4.86 -7.99
C ARG A 133 -5.41 6.19 -7.29
N ILE A 134 -4.56 7.16 -7.58
CA ILE A 134 -4.65 8.54 -7.10
C ILE A 134 -5.29 9.38 -8.20
N ASP A 135 -6.29 10.19 -7.85
CA ASP A 135 -7.05 10.98 -8.82
C ASP A 135 -7.14 12.44 -8.40
N THR A 136 -7.27 13.35 -9.37
CA THR A 136 -7.50 14.79 -9.09
C THR A 136 -8.73 15.05 -8.22
N GLN A 137 -9.69 14.13 -8.15
CA GLN A 137 -10.81 14.22 -7.21
C GLN A 137 -10.40 14.21 -5.73
N ASP A 138 -9.18 13.79 -5.41
CA ASP A 138 -8.61 13.76 -4.06
C ASP A 138 -7.94 15.09 -3.65
N THR A 139 -7.84 16.04 -4.59
CA THR A 139 -7.21 17.35 -4.35
C THR A 139 -7.87 18.07 -3.19
N ASP A 140 -7.05 18.63 -2.29
CA ASP A 140 -7.46 19.40 -1.11
C ASP A 140 -8.40 18.64 -0.14
N ARG A 141 -8.41 17.30 -0.18
CA ARG A 141 -9.20 16.47 0.76
C ARG A 141 -8.45 16.08 2.04
N GLY A 142 -7.26 16.65 2.27
CA GLY A 142 -6.37 16.24 3.35
C GLY A 142 -5.59 14.97 2.98
N HIS A 143 -5.34 14.11 3.97
CA HIS A 143 -4.71 12.82 3.73
C HIS A 143 -5.76 11.79 3.30
N VAL A 144 -5.34 10.86 2.43
CA VAL A 144 -6.16 9.78 1.91
C VAL A 144 -5.40 8.49 2.15
N ALA A 145 -5.98 7.57 2.92
CA ALA A 145 -5.47 6.22 3.07
C ALA A 145 -6.26 5.29 2.17
N GLN A 146 -5.57 4.60 1.26
CA GLN A 146 -6.19 3.69 0.31
C GLN A 146 -5.54 2.30 0.39
N VAL A 147 -6.36 1.25 0.31
CA VAL A 147 -5.87 -0.13 0.32
C VAL A 147 -5.23 -0.46 -1.02
N ALA A 148 -3.99 -0.93 -0.98
CA ALA A 148 -3.36 -1.73 -2.02
C ALA A 148 -3.39 -3.19 -1.58
N SER A 149 -3.89 -4.07 -2.45
CA SER A 149 -3.90 -5.51 -2.16
C SER A 149 -3.68 -6.34 -3.40
N SER A 150 -3.10 -7.52 -3.23
CA SER A 150 -2.99 -8.55 -4.26
C SER A 150 -3.73 -9.79 -3.79
N GLU A 151 -4.68 -10.28 -4.59
CA GLU A 151 -5.38 -11.54 -4.28
C GLU A 151 -4.48 -12.75 -4.50
N VAL A 152 -3.54 -12.64 -5.44
CA VAL A 152 -2.58 -13.69 -5.79
C VAL A 152 -1.56 -13.86 -4.66
N GLU A 153 -0.98 -12.75 -4.20
CA GLU A 153 -0.01 -12.77 -3.09
C GLU A 153 -0.64 -12.79 -1.70
N GLY A 154 -1.93 -12.45 -1.64
CA GLY A 154 -2.68 -12.28 -0.41
C GLY A 154 -2.21 -11.09 0.43
N SER A 155 -1.45 -10.14 -0.12
CA SER A 155 -0.91 -8.99 0.61
C SER A 155 -1.92 -7.85 0.76
N PHE A 156 -1.78 -7.08 1.84
CA PHE A 156 -2.61 -5.92 2.13
C PHE A 156 -1.77 -4.79 2.72
N TYR A 157 -1.87 -3.62 2.10
CA TYR A 157 -1.18 -2.39 2.48
C TYR A 157 -2.16 -1.23 2.53
N TYR A 158 -1.95 -0.30 3.45
CA TYR A 158 -2.49 1.05 3.29
C TYR A 158 -1.40 1.97 2.74
N VAL A 159 -1.73 2.66 1.65
CA VAL A 159 -0.95 3.77 1.11
C VAL A 159 -1.65 5.05 1.52
N THR A 160 -0.98 5.85 2.34
CA THR A 160 -1.47 7.19 2.68
C THR A 160 -0.78 8.21 1.79
N TYR A 161 -1.58 9.05 1.14
CA TYR A 161 -1.11 10.15 0.29
C TYR A 161 -1.92 11.42 0.53
N ARG A 162 -1.42 12.55 0.03
CA ARG A 162 -2.21 13.77 -0.14
C ARG A 162 -2.05 14.29 -1.56
N VAL A 163 -3.02 15.05 -2.05
CA VAL A 163 -2.97 15.68 -3.36
C VAL A 163 -3.05 17.19 -3.21
N ASP A 164 -1.96 17.86 -3.59
CA ASP A 164 -1.81 19.31 -3.58
C ASP A 164 -2.03 19.85 -5.01
N GLY A 165 -2.86 20.90 -5.19
CA GLY A 165 -3.31 21.43 -6.50
C GLY A 165 -2.40 22.45 -7.18
#